data_AF-A0A7Z8VLD1-F1
#
_entry.id   AF-A0A7Z8VLD1-F1
#
_cell.length_a   1.000
_cell.length_b   1.000
_cell.length_c   1.000
_cell.angle_alpha   90.00
_cell.angle_beta   90.00
_cell.angle_gamma   90.00
#
_symmetry.space_group_name_H-M   'P 1'
#
loop_
_entity.id
_entity.type
_entity.pdbx_description
1 polymer ?
#
loop_
_entity_poly.entity_id
_entity_poly.type
_entity_poly.pdbx_seq_one_letter_code
_entity_poly.pdbx_strand_id
1 'polypeptide(L)'
;MMSTGAYYIPHKATWPIAATAGMMLTLAGFANYLNGNAAGSTFMILGLTIFIVMLAGWFTMQANESETGMYNHYVGISYRMGMMWFIFSEIMFFAVFFGTLWYTRNLSMDWLAGIGDGPGRSSGMLWPSFEAMWPTNGPGEIGGEYEPMGAFGLPLLNTLILLTSGVTLTWAHHGLLAKNRSQLIKGLIATVVLGFLFVAFQALEYQEAYHDMGLTLGSGIYGSTFFMLTGFHGAHVCIGAIMLTVVLFRSSKGHFTPENHFVFEAAAWYWHFVDVVWLGLFIFVYLL
;
A
#
# COMPACT_ATOMS: atom_id res chain seq x y z
N MET A 1 -10.20 37.70 -14.30
CA MET A 1 -11.41 36.85 -14.15
C MET A 1 -11.27 35.68 -15.10
N MET A 2 -11.06 34.46 -14.60
CA MET A 2 -11.13 33.25 -15.43
C MET A 2 -12.57 33.12 -15.95
N SER A 3 -12.73 32.83 -17.25
CA SER A 3 -14.05 32.60 -17.82
C SER A 3 -14.67 31.37 -17.15
N THR A 4 -15.97 31.43 -16.87
CA THR A 4 -16.75 30.42 -16.13
C THR A 4 -16.86 29.05 -16.84
N GLY A 5 -16.10 28.82 -17.92
CA GLY A 5 -16.07 27.56 -18.67
C GLY A 5 -14.68 27.09 -19.14
N ALA A 6 -13.59 27.82 -18.84
CA ALA A 6 -12.25 27.38 -19.24
C ALA A 6 -11.69 26.33 -18.28
N TYR A 7 -11.08 25.27 -18.82
CA TYR A 7 -10.35 24.27 -18.04
C TYR A 7 -9.07 24.88 -17.44
N TYR A 8 -8.61 24.36 -16.30
CA TYR A 8 -7.39 24.84 -15.65
C TYR A 8 -6.15 24.56 -16.52
N ILE A 9 -5.30 25.57 -16.72
CA ILE A 9 -4.05 25.46 -17.48
C ILE A 9 -2.87 25.77 -16.53
N PRO A 10 -2.00 24.79 -16.22
CA PRO A 10 -0.86 25.00 -15.35
C PRO A 10 0.14 26.02 -15.92
N HIS A 11 0.70 26.87 -15.06
CA HIS A 11 1.61 27.95 -15.49
C HIS A 11 3.06 27.49 -15.75
N LYS A 12 3.57 26.47 -15.04
CA LYS A 12 4.95 25.94 -15.19
C LYS A 12 5.02 24.46 -14.80
N ALA A 13 5.90 23.71 -15.45
CA ALA A 13 6.14 22.28 -15.19
C ALA A 13 7.45 22.04 -14.40
N THR A 14 7.63 22.71 -13.26
CA THR A 14 8.86 22.60 -12.45
C THR A 14 8.96 21.30 -11.65
N TRP A 15 7.85 20.86 -11.04
CA TRP A 15 7.84 19.66 -10.20
C TRP A 15 8.06 18.34 -10.94
N PRO A 16 7.52 18.11 -12.16
CA PRO A 16 7.83 16.92 -12.93
C PRO A 16 9.33 16.70 -13.15
N ILE A 17 10.11 17.76 -13.37
CA ILE A 17 11.56 17.67 -13.58
C ILE A 17 12.26 17.21 -12.29
N ALA A 18 11.91 17.82 -11.15
CA ALA A 18 12.44 17.42 -9.85
C ALA A 18 12.05 15.99 -9.49
N ALA A 19 10.83 15.56 -9.86
CA ALA A 19 10.36 14.19 -9.64
C ALA A 19 11.22 13.19 -10.41
N THR A 20 11.44 13.41 -11.70
CA THR A 20 12.27 12.55 -12.54
C THR A 20 13.71 12.47 -12.03
N ALA A 21 14.31 13.60 -11.66
CA ALA A 21 15.67 13.62 -11.11
C ALA A 21 15.76 12.86 -9.77
N GLY A 22 14.81 13.09 -8.85
CA GLY A 22 14.76 12.40 -7.57
C GLY A 22 14.57 10.88 -7.71
N MET A 23 13.62 10.45 -8.55
CA MET A 23 13.39 9.02 -8.81
C MET A 23 14.59 8.36 -9.49
N MET A 24 15.20 9.00 -10.49
CA MET A 24 16.38 8.47 -11.18
C MET A 24 17.54 8.27 -10.22
N LEU A 25 17.85 9.27 -9.37
CA LEU A 25 18.91 9.17 -8.38
C LEU A 25 18.63 8.09 -7.33
N THR A 26 17.37 7.97 -6.91
CA THR A 26 16.96 6.93 -5.95
C THR A 26 17.21 5.53 -6.52
N LEU A 27 16.71 5.27 -7.74
CA LEU A 27 16.83 3.96 -8.38
C LEU A 27 18.27 3.64 -8.80
N ALA A 28 19.01 4.61 -9.35
CA ALA A 28 20.41 4.43 -9.69
C ALA A 28 21.29 4.22 -8.44
N GLY A 29 21.00 4.94 -7.35
CA GLY A 29 21.66 4.76 -6.06
C GLY A 29 21.40 3.37 -5.49
N PHE A 30 20.14 2.92 -5.49
CA PHE A 30 19.76 1.58 -5.05
C PHE A 30 20.45 0.48 -5.87
N ALA A 31 20.47 0.59 -7.20
CA ALA A 31 21.17 -0.34 -8.06
C ALA A 31 22.68 -0.40 -7.76
N ASN A 32 23.32 0.75 -7.54
CA ASN A 32 24.74 0.80 -7.15
C ASN A 32 24.98 0.20 -5.75
N TYR A 33 24.08 0.42 -4.81
CA TYR A 33 24.16 -0.14 -3.47
C TYR A 33 24.13 -1.68 -3.50
N LEU A 34 23.20 -2.27 -4.28
CA LEU A 34 23.14 -3.72 -4.46
C LEU A 34 24.38 -4.32 -5.12
N ASN A 35 25.10 -3.52 -5.93
CA ASN A 35 26.36 -3.93 -6.56
C ASN A 35 27.60 -3.62 -5.71
N GLY A 36 27.43 -3.24 -4.44
CA GLY A 36 28.54 -3.02 -3.50
C GLY A 36 29.26 -1.69 -3.65
N ASN A 37 28.76 -0.76 -4.46
CA ASN A 37 29.35 0.57 -4.59
C ASN A 37 28.96 1.45 -3.39
N ALA A 38 29.97 1.91 -2.63
CA ALA A 38 29.78 2.73 -1.44
C ALA A 38 28.99 4.03 -1.72
N ALA A 39 29.11 4.60 -2.92
CA ALA A 39 28.37 5.81 -3.32
C ALA A 39 26.87 5.56 -3.54
N GLY A 40 26.44 4.30 -3.68
CA GLY A 40 25.05 3.94 -3.94
C GLY A 40 24.10 4.42 -2.85
N SER A 41 24.46 4.23 -1.58
CA SER A 41 23.65 4.68 -0.44
C SER A 41 23.45 6.21 -0.42
N THR A 42 24.51 6.97 -0.68
CA THR A 42 24.47 8.44 -0.77
C THR A 42 23.54 8.91 -1.88
N PHE A 43 23.68 8.36 -3.09
CA PHE A 43 22.80 8.74 -4.21
C PHE A 43 21.35 8.35 -3.96
N MET A 44 21.11 7.21 -3.32
CA MET A 44 19.77 6.76 -2.96
C MET A 44 19.10 7.73 -1.98
N ILE A 45 19.80 8.11 -0.90
CA ILE A 45 19.28 9.05 0.11
C ILE A 45 19.07 10.45 -0.48
N LEU A 46 20.00 10.92 -1.30
CA LEU A 46 19.89 12.21 -1.99
C LEU A 46 18.67 12.23 -2.92
N GLY A 47 18.52 11.19 -3.76
CA GLY A 47 17.38 11.04 -4.65
C GLY A 47 16.05 11.02 -3.90
N LEU A 48 15.97 10.25 -2.82
CA LEU A 48 14.78 10.14 -1.99
C LEU A 48 14.43 11.49 -1.35
N THR A 49 15.44 12.23 -0.87
CA THR A 49 15.24 13.56 -0.29
C THR A 49 14.67 14.54 -1.32
N ILE A 50 15.23 14.56 -2.54
CA ILE A 50 14.73 15.39 -3.65
C ILE A 50 13.27 15.02 -3.96
N PHE A 51 12.96 13.73 -4.01
CA PHE A 51 11.62 13.24 -4.29
C PHE A 51 10.62 13.63 -3.20
N ILE A 52 10.97 13.50 -1.92
CA ILE A 52 10.11 13.92 -0.79
C ILE A 52 9.86 15.43 -0.80
N VAL A 53 10.91 16.24 -1.01
CA VAL A 53 10.78 17.70 -1.11
C VAL A 53 9.88 18.08 -2.29
N MET A 54 10.03 17.40 -3.42
CA MET A 54 9.17 17.57 -4.58
C MET A 54 7.70 17.25 -4.25
N LEU A 55 7.41 16.10 -3.61
CA LEU A 55 6.03 15.73 -3.23
C LEU A 55 5.41 16.78 -2.30
N ALA A 56 6.13 17.18 -1.26
CA ALA A 56 5.65 18.18 -0.30
C ALA A 56 5.37 19.52 -0.98
N GLY A 57 6.27 19.97 -1.86
CA GLY A 57 6.12 21.22 -2.60
C GLY A 57 4.98 21.18 -3.63
N TRP A 58 4.86 20.10 -4.40
CA TRP A 58 3.81 19.94 -5.41
C TRP A 58 2.44 19.85 -4.74
N PHE A 59 2.26 19.01 -3.70
CA PHE A 59 0.99 18.92 -3.02
C PHE A 59 0.61 20.20 -2.26
N THR A 60 1.57 20.95 -1.73
CA THR A 60 1.31 22.26 -1.13
C THR A 60 0.84 23.27 -2.18
N MET A 61 1.47 23.31 -3.35
CA MET A 61 1.03 24.15 -4.47
C MET A 61 -0.40 23.79 -4.85
N GLN A 62 -0.68 22.52 -5.11
CA GLN A 62 -2.01 22.02 -5.47
C GLN A 62 -3.07 22.36 -4.40
N ALA A 63 -2.73 22.27 -3.11
CA ALA A 63 -3.61 22.67 -2.03
C ALA A 63 -3.92 24.17 -2.08
N ASN A 64 -2.90 25.02 -2.21
CA ASN A 64 -3.09 26.48 -2.28
C ASN A 64 -3.93 26.89 -3.49
N GLU A 65 -3.67 26.28 -4.66
CA GLU A 65 -4.44 26.54 -5.89
C GLU A 65 -5.91 26.11 -5.77
N SER A 66 -6.18 25.05 -5.01
CA SER A 66 -7.54 24.64 -4.68
C SER A 66 -8.25 25.68 -3.81
N GLU A 67 -7.58 26.20 -2.77
CA GLU A 67 -8.17 27.19 -1.86
C GLU A 67 -8.39 28.56 -2.54
N THR A 68 -7.62 28.91 -3.57
CA THR A 68 -7.83 30.14 -4.36
C THR A 68 -8.99 30.02 -5.36
N GLY A 69 -9.63 28.85 -5.47
CA GLY A 69 -10.77 28.63 -6.35
C GLY A 69 -10.40 28.48 -7.83
N MET A 70 -9.16 28.12 -8.15
CA MET A 70 -8.72 27.93 -9.54
C MET A 70 -9.28 26.67 -10.20
N TYR A 71 -9.83 25.73 -9.42
CA TYR A 71 -10.41 24.50 -9.93
C TYR A 71 -11.93 24.59 -10.02
N ASN A 72 -12.45 24.43 -11.23
CA ASN A 72 -13.88 24.37 -11.50
C ASN A 72 -14.42 22.93 -11.39
N HIS A 73 -15.74 22.79 -11.60
CA HIS A 73 -16.41 21.49 -11.55
C HIS A 73 -15.82 20.44 -12.50
N TYR A 74 -15.46 20.82 -13.73
CA TYR A 74 -14.89 19.90 -14.73
C TYR A 74 -13.53 19.36 -14.29
N VAL A 75 -12.68 20.21 -13.70
CA VAL A 75 -11.40 19.76 -13.12
C VAL A 75 -11.65 18.79 -11.96
N GLY A 76 -12.66 19.06 -11.12
CA GLY A 76 -13.06 18.14 -10.05
C GLY A 76 -13.54 16.77 -10.54
N ILE A 77 -14.24 16.69 -11.68
CA ILE A 77 -14.59 15.41 -12.32
C ILE A 77 -13.31 14.68 -12.74
N SER A 78 -12.39 15.36 -13.44
CA SER A 78 -11.13 14.76 -13.88
C SER A 78 -10.29 14.24 -12.73
N TYR A 79 -10.25 14.93 -11.59
CA TYR A 79 -9.54 14.44 -10.41
C TYR A 79 -10.17 13.17 -9.82
N ARG A 80 -11.51 13.08 -9.78
CA ARG A 80 -12.19 11.83 -9.38
C ARG A 80 -11.90 10.69 -10.34
N MET A 81 -11.93 10.95 -11.65
CA MET A 81 -11.55 9.95 -12.66
C MET A 81 -10.09 9.50 -12.49
N GLY A 82 -9.17 10.45 -12.27
CA GLY A 82 -7.77 10.14 -12.00
C GLY A 82 -7.60 9.25 -10.78
N MET A 83 -8.30 9.56 -9.68
CA MET A 83 -8.26 8.75 -8.46
C MET A 83 -8.84 7.34 -8.68
N MET A 84 -9.95 7.21 -9.42
CA MET A 84 -10.53 5.90 -9.73
C MET A 84 -9.57 5.04 -10.55
N TRP A 85 -8.94 5.60 -11.59
CA TRP A 85 -7.98 4.87 -12.40
C TRP A 85 -6.70 4.52 -11.65
N PHE A 86 -6.26 5.40 -10.74
CA PHE A 86 -5.15 5.11 -9.84
C PHE A 86 -5.47 3.94 -8.91
N ILE A 87 -6.62 3.95 -8.23
CA ILE A 87 -7.03 2.81 -7.38
C ILE A 87 -7.16 1.54 -8.21
N PHE A 88 -7.72 1.62 -9.41
CA PHE A 88 -7.82 0.46 -10.31
C PHE A 88 -6.44 -0.11 -10.65
N SER A 89 -5.43 0.72 -10.94
CA SER A 89 -4.08 0.21 -11.17
C SER A 89 -3.47 -0.44 -9.93
N GLU A 90 -3.75 0.07 -8.73
CA GLU A 90 -3.29 -0.56 -7.48
C GLU A 90 -3.98 -1.91 -7.24
N ILE A 91 -5.26 -2.05 -7.57
CA ILE A 91 -5.97 -3.35 -7.51
C ILE A 91 -5.31 -4.35 -8.47
N MET A 92 -4.98 -3.92 -9.71
CA MET A 92 -4.30 -4.79 -10.67
C MET A 92 -2.88 -5.17 -10.19
N PHE A 93 -2.17 -4.25 -9.54
CA PHE A 93 -0.88 -4.54 -8.92
C PHE A 93 -0.99 -5.65 -7.86
N PHE A 94 -1.94 -5.55 -6.92
CA PHE A 94 -2.18 -6.62 -5.93
C PHE A 94 -2.69 -7.91 -6.56
N ALA A 95 -3.50 -7.84 -7.62
CA ALA A 95 -4.00 -9.02 -8.34
C ALA A 95 -2.86 -9.89 -8.89
N VAL A 96 -1.72 -9.30 -9.28
CA VAL A 96 -0.54 -10.07 -9.69
C VAL A 96 0.03 -10.88 -8.53
N PHE A 97 0.11 -10.30 -7.33
CA PHE A 97 0.63 -11.01 -6.15
C PHE A 97 -0.32 -12.11 -5.66
N PHE A 98 -1.62 -11.83 -5.58
CA PHE A 98 -2.62 -12.87 -5.26
C PHE A 98 -2.67 -13.96 -6.32
N GLY A 99 -2.56 -13.59 -7.61
CA GLY A 99 -2.45 -14.53 -8.71
C GLY A 99 -1.20 -15.40 -8.62
N THR A 100 -0.07 -14.82 -8.21
CA THR A 100 1.17 -15.56 -7.95
C THR A 100 0.99 -16.56 -6.81
N LEU A 101 0.40 -16.14 -5.67
CA LEU A 101 0.10 -17.03 -4.55
C LEU A 101 -0.84 -18.18 -4.96
N TRP A 102 -1.89 -17.87 -5.70
CA TRP A 102 -2.84 -18.87 -6.18
C TRP A 102 -2.17 -19.86 -7.15
N TYR A 103 -1.39 -19.34 -8.10
CA TYR A 103 -0.68 -20.14 -9.10
C TYR A 103 0.32 -21.08 -8.44
N THR A 104 1.12 -20.59 -7.48
CA THR A 104 2.12 -21.41 -6.79
C THR A 104 1.44 -22.50 -5.96
N ARG A 105 0.46 -22.14 -5.15
CA ARG A 105 -0.25 -23.06 -4.24
C ARG A 105 -1.06 -24.13 -4.97
N ASN A 106 -1.83 -23.76 -5.99
CA ASN A 106 -2.85 -24.65 -6.58
C ASN A 106 -2.43 -25.31 -7.89
N LEU A 107 -1.43 -24.76 -8.59
CA LEU A 107 -0.98 -25.32 -9.87
C LEU A 107 0.46 -25.82 -9.77
N SER A 108 1.39 -24.95 -9.36
CA SER A 108 2.82 -25.29 -9.40
C SER A 108 3.15 -26.46 -8.46
N MET A 109 2.57 -26.53 -7.27
CA MET A 109 2.84 -27.64 -6.33
C MET A 109 2.40 -28.99 -6.90
N ASP A 110 1.18 -29.06 -7.45
CA ASP A 110 0.64 -30.29 -8.05
C ASP A 110 1.46 -30.74 -9.26
N TRP A 111 1.83 -29.79 -10.14
CA TRP A 111 2.65 -30.09 -11.32
C TRP A 111 4.03 -30.60 -10.94
N LEU A 112 4.64 -30.03 -9.89
CA LEU A 112 5.91 -30.51 -9.37
C LEU A 112 5.77 -31.92 -8.78
N ALA A 113 4.68 -32.23 -8.08
CA ALA A 113 4.40 -33.59 -7.60
C ALA A 113 4.03 -34.59 -8.72
N GLY A 114 4.02 -34.16 -9.98
CA GLY A 114 3.69 -35.01 -11.13
C GLY A 114 2.20 -35.26 -11.32
N ILE A 115 1.34 -34.49 -10.63
CA ILE A 115 -0.12 -34.55 -10.72
C ILE A 115 -0.59 -33.66 -11.88
N GLY A 116 -1.48 -34.20 -12.73
CA GLY A 116 -2.02 -33.49 -13.91
C GLY A 116 -1.02 -33.31 -15.06
N ASP A 117 -1.36 -32.49 -16.05
CA ASP A 117 -0.61 -32.33 -17.32
C ASP A 117 0.32 -31.10 -17.35
N GLY A 118 0.72 -30.58 -16.20
CA GLY A 118 1.54 -29.37 -16.12
C GLY A 118 3.05 -29.56 -16.34
N PRO A 119 3.77 -28.44 -16.55
CA PRO A 119 5.24 -28.43 -16.59
C PRO A 119 5.80 -28.74 -15.20
N GLY A 120 6.54 -29.85 -15.05
CA GLY A 120 7.08 -30.27 -13.74
C GLY A 120 7.04 -31.78 -13.47
N ARG A 121 6.51 -32.60 -14.39
CA ARG A 121 6.44 -34.07 -14.23
C ARG A 121 7.78 -34.77 -13.97
N SER A 122 8.92 -34.10 -14.20
CA SER A 122 10.24 -34.63 -13.90
C SER A 122 10.67 -34.43 -12.44
N SER A 123 9.91 -33.75 -11.57
CA SER A 123 10.37 -33.55 -10.19
C SER A 123 10.44 -34.85 -9.41
N GLY A 124 9.62 -35.87 -9.70
CA GLY A 124 9.82 -37.21 -9.14
C GLY A 124 11.15 -37.87 -9.56
N MET A 125 11.75 -37.43 -10.67
CA MET A 125 13.10 -37.84 -11.11
C MET A 125 14.21 -36.94 -10.56
N LEU A 126 13.96 -35.63 -10.41
CA LEU A 126 14.93 -34.65 -9.91
C LEU A 126 15.02 -34.62 -8.38
N TRP A 127 13.87 -34.79 -7.72
CA TRP A 127 13.66 -34.75 -6.28
C TRP A 127 12.59 -35.79 -5.86
N PRO A 128 12.96 -37.06 -5.70
CA PRO A 128 12.01 -38.15 -5.41
C PRO A 128 11.25 -38.01 -4.08
N SER A 129 11.78 -37.25 -3.11
CA SER A 129 11.15 -37.02 -1.80
C SER A 129 10.31 -35.75 -1.74
N PHE A 130 9.86 -35.21 -2.88
CA PHE A 130 9.10 -33.97 -2.92
C PHE A 130 7.65 -34.27 -2.53
N GLU A 131 7.11 -33.50 -1.60
CA GLU A 131 5.71 -33.59 -1.19
C GLU A 131 4.99 -32.29 -1.54
N ALA A 132 3.81 -32.42 -2.17
CA ALA A 132 2.94 -31.27 -2.47
C ALA A 132 2.19 -30.84 -1.20
N MET A 133 2.86 -30.06 -0.36
CA MET A 133 2.31 -29.50 0.87
C MET A 133 2.44 -27.98 0.87
N TRP A 134 1.42 -27.31 1.39
CA TRP A 134 1.42 -25.87 1.57
C TRP A 134 1.22 -25.55 3.06
N PRO A 135 2.00 -24.63 3.62
CA PRO A 135 3.13 -23.93 2.99
C PRO A 135 4.37 -24.84 2.82
N THR A 136 5.30 -24.46 1.94
CA THR A 136 6.53 -25.23 1.64
C THR A 136 7.79 -24.36 1.80
N ASN A 137 8.86 -24.95 2.33
CA ASN A 137 10.20 -24.36 2.42
C ASN A 137 11.06 -24.68 1.18
N GLY A 138 10.48 -25.28 0.14
CA GLY A 138 11.16 -25.64 -1.09
C GLY A 138 11.91 -26.97 -1.02
N PRO A 139 12.55 -27.38 -2.12
CA PRO A 139 13.25 -28.66 -2.19
C PRO A 139 14.42 -28.69 -1.19
N GLY A 140 14.51 -29.75 -0.39
CA GLY A 140 15.67 -29.98 0.49
C GLY A 140 15.78 -29.01 1.65
N GLU A 141 14.65 -28.44 2.07
CA GLU A 141 14.61 -27.50 3.19
C GLU A 141 15.52 -26.28 2.96
N ILE A 142 15.72 -25.87 1.69
CA ILE A 142 16.52 -24.68 1.34
C ILE A 142 15.99 -23.42 2.04
N GLY A 143 14.67 -23.33 2.22
CA GLY A 143 14.01 -22.26 2.98
C GLY A 143 14.10 -22.41 4.49
N GLY A 144 14.79 -23.43 5.01
CA GLY A 144 14.91 -23.72 6.43
C GLY A 144 13.62 -24.20 7.08
N GLU A 145 13.69 -24.43 8.38
CA GLU A 145 12.51 -24.69 9.22
C GLU A 145 11.84 -23.37 9.59
N TYR A 146 10.52 -23.30 9.44
CA TYR A 146 9.74 -22.16 9.88
C TYR A 146 8.33 -22.56 10.32
N GLU A 147 7.72 -21.75 11.17
CA GLU A 147 6.30 -21.82 11.49
C GLU A 147 5.52 -20.81 10.63
N PRO A 148 4.41 -21.19 9.99
CA PRO A 148 3.56 -20.26 9.26
C PRO A 148 2.82 -19.31 10.21
N MET A 149 2.67 -18.04 9.83
CA MET A 149 1.94 -17.08 10.64
C MET A 149 0.44 -17.41 10.66
N GLY A 150 -0.09 -17.74 11.84
CA GLY A 150 -1.50 -18.07 12.02
C GLY A 150 -2.43 -16.86 11.96
N ALA A 151 -3.68 -17.07 11.54
CA ALA A 151 -4.67 -15.99 11.45
C ALA A 151 -5.12 -15.41 12.81
N PHE A 152 -5.08 -16.21 13.87
CA PHE A 152 -5.52 -15.79 15.19
C PHE A 152 -4.36 -15.12 15.95
N GLY A 153 -4.67 -14.06 16.72
CA GLY A 153 -3.66 -13.24 17.39
C GLY A 153 -3.48 -11.90 16.67
N LEU A 154 -2.23 -11.57 16.32
CA LEU A 154 -1.88 -10.28 15.71
C LEU A 154 -2.64 -10.00 14.40
N PRO A 155 -2.77 -10.95 13.44
CA PRO A 155 -3.46 -10.65 12.18
C PRO A 155 -4.95 -10.37 12.38
N LEU A 156 -5.63 -11.12 13.25
CA LEU A 156 -7.03 -10.85 13.60
C LEU A 156 -7.19 -9.50 14.32
N LEU A 157 -6.28 -9.17 15.25
CA LEU A 157 -6.30 -7.86 15.92
C LEU A 157 -6.13 -6.72 14.90
N ASN A 158 -5.17 -6.84 13.99
CA ASN A 158 -4.95 -5.87 12.91
C ASN A 158 -6.17 -5.74 12.00
N THR A 159 -6.88 -6.84 11.74
CA THR A 159 -8.14 -6.84 11.01
C THR A 159 -9.21 -6.00 11.73
N LEU A 160 -9.38 -6.20 13.04
CA LEU A 160 -10.33 -5.41 13.84
C LEU A 160 -9.94 -3.93 13.90
N ILE A 161 -8.65 -3.62 14.06
CA ILE A 161 -8.14 -2.24 14.06
C ILE A 161 -8.46 -1.55 12.74
N LEU A 162 -8.15 -2.20 11.62
CA LEU A 162 -8.30 -1.61 10.30
C LEU A 162 -9.79 -1.40 9.95
N LEU A 163 -10.64 -2.40 10.18
CA LEU A 163 -12.10 -2.25 9.97
C LEU A 163 -12.71 -1.17 10.87
N THR A 164 -12.27 -1.09 12.13
CA THR A 164 -12.71 -0.01 13.04
C THR A 164 -12.28 1.36 12.52
N SER A 165 -11.07 1.47 11.96
CA SER A 165 -10.56 2.70 11.38
C SER A 165 -11.38 3.17 10.17
N GLY A 166 -11.88 2.22 9.36
CA GLY A 166 -12.81 2.49 8.27
C GLY A 166 -14.15 3.04 8.77
N VAL A 167 -14.71 2.45 9.84
CA VAL A 167 -15.93 2.96 10.47
C VAL A 167 -15.75 4.38 11.02
N THR A 168 -14.63 4.65 11.70
CA THR A 168 -14.36 6.01 12.24
C THR A 168 -14.15 7.03 11.13
N LEU A 169 -13.63 6.60 9.97
CA LEU A 169 -13.46 7.46 8.79
C LEU A 169 -14.81 7.80 8.14
N THR A 170 -15.69 6.80 7.97
CA THR A 170 -17.05 7.02 7.50
C THR A 170 -17.83 7.94 8.46
N TRP A 171 -17.66 7.75 9.78
CA TRP A 171 -18.25 8.64 10.79
C TRP A 171 -17.72 10.08 10.67
N ALA A 172 -16.43 10.25 10.39
CA ALA A 172 -15.84 11.56 10.11
C ALA A 172 -16.44 12.21 8.87
N HIS A 173 -16.66 11.44 7.80
CA HIS A 173 -17.25 11.91 6.56
C HIS A 173 -18.69 12.41 6.79
N HIS A 174 -19.51 11.67 7.53
CA HIS A 174 -20.85 12.15 7.91
C HIS A 174 -20.78 13.44 8.74
N GLY A 175 -19.75 13.60 9.58
CA GLY A 175 -19.50 14.85 10.31
C GLY A 175 -19.20 16.02 9.37
N LEU A 176 -18.39 15.82 8.33
CA LEU A 176 -18.11 16.82 7.30
C LEU A 176 -19.42 17.26 6.61
N LEU A 177 -20.21 16.30 6.11
CA LEU A 177 -21.45 16.58 5.38
C LEU A 177 -22.50 17.29 6.25
N ALA A 178 -22.59 16.92 7.53
CA ALA A 178 -23.47 17.55 8.51
C ALA A 178 -22.92 18.90 9.03
N LYS A 179 -21.78 19.39 8.53
CA LYS A 179 -21.07 20.58 9.03
C LYS A 179 -20.72 20.48 10.53
N ASN A 180 -20.65 19.26 11.08
CA ASN A 180 -20.24 18.98 12.45
C ASN A 180 -18.72 18.78 12.52
N ARG A 181 -18.00 19.89 12.74
CA ARG A 181 -16.53 19.88 12.79
C ARG A 181 -15.96 19.04 13.92
N SER A 182 -16.62 18.96 15.08
CA SER A 182 -16.12 18.14 16.19
C SER A 182 -16.12 16.65 15.83
N GLN A 183 -17.20 16.18 15.21
CA GLN A 183 -17.32 14.82 14.71
C GLN A 183 -16.27 14.50 13.64
N LEU A 184 -16.13 15.37 12.64
CA LEU A 184 -15.13 15.24 11.58
C LEU A 184 -13.71 15.05 12.16
N ILE A 185 -13.30 15.94 13.05
CA ILE A 185 -11.94 15.93 13.59
C ILE A 185 -11.71 14.72 14.51
N LYS A 186 -12.67 14.38 15.38
CA LYS A 186 -12.55 13.21 16.26
C LYS A 186 -12.46 11.90 15.47
N GLY A 187 -13.29 11.75 14.43
CA GLY A 187 -13.28 10.57 13.58
C GLY A 187 -11.95 10.43 12.82
N LEU A 188 -11.45 11.52 12.23
CA LEU A 188 -10.15 11.52 11.54
C LEU A 188 -8.98 11.22 12.49
N ILE A 189 -8.97 11.77 13.71
CA ILE A 189 -7.95 11.44 14.71
C ILE A 189 -7.98 9.95 15.03
N ALA A 190 -9.16 9.40 15.29
CA ALA A 190 -9.31 7.97 15.57
C ALA A 190 -8.80 7.10 14.41
N THR A 191 -9.19 7.41 13.17
CA THR A 191 -8.71 6.66 11.99
C THR A 191 -7.20 6.75 11.84
N VAL A 192 -6.60 7.93 11.95
CA VAL A 192 -5.14 8.10 11.82
C VAL A 192 -4.37 7.32 12.90
N VAL A 193 -4.83 7.38 14.15
CA VAL A 193 -4.21 6.64 15.26
C VAL A 193 -4.32 5.13 15.02
N LEU A 194 -5.49 4.63 14.62
CA LEU A 194 -5.69 3.21 14.32
C LEU A 194 -4.84 2.77 13.12
N GLY A 195 -4.67 3.61 12.09
CA GLY A 195 -3.82 3.34 10.95
C GLY A 195 -2.34 3.19 11.32
N PHE A 196 -1.80 4.09 12.15
CA PHE A 196 -0.42 3.95 12.64
C PHE A 196 -0.27 2.79 13.65
N LEU A 197 -1.31 2.50 14.43
CA LEU A 197 -1.33 1.35 15.33
C LEU A 197 -1.26 0.03 14.55
N PHE A 198 -2.00 -0.09 13.44
CA PHE A 198 -1.89 -1.23 12.52
C PHE A 198 -0.45 -1.41 12.04
N VAL A 199 0.21 -0.33 11.57
CA VAL A 199 1.59 -0.41 11.08
C VAL A 199 2.55 -0.85 12.20
N ALA A 200 2.35 -0.39 13.43
CA ALA A 200 3.15 -0.81 14.57
C ALA A 200 2.98 -2.31 14.88
N PHE A 201 1.74 -2.82 14.90
CA PHE A 201 1.50 -4.24 15.11
C PHE A 201 1.99 -5.10 13.94
N GLN A 202 1.92 -4.62 12.70
CA GLN A 202 2.50 -5.30 11.54
C GLN A 202 4.03 -5.42 11.68
N ALA A 203 4.70 -4.40 12.22
CA ALA A 203 6.13 -4.46 12.49
C ALA A 203 6.47 -5.46 13.60
N LEU A 204 5.64 -5.57 14.64
CA LEU A 204 5.78 -6.59 15.68
C LEU A 204 5.58 -8.01 15.12
N GLU A 205 4.58 -8.20 14.28
CA GLU A 205 4.35 -9.46 13.57
C GLU A 205 5.57 -9.87 12.74
N TYR A 206 6.22 -8.92 12.06
CA TYR A 206 7.45 -9.20 11.30
C TYR A 206 8.63 -9.54 12.20
N GLN A 207 8.75 -8.91 13.37
CA GLN A 207 9.79 -9.26 14.33
C GLN A 207 9.62 -10.69 14.85
N GLU A 208 8.40 -11.06 15.23
CA GLU A 208 8.07 -12.42 15.70
C GLU A 208 8.26 -13.45 14.59
N ALA A 209 7.81 -13.16 13.36
CA ALA A 209 8.03 -14.01 12.20
C ALA A 209 9.54 -14.30 11.97
N TYR A 210 10.38 -13.26 11.98
CA TYR A 210 11.81 -13.41 11.72
C TYR A 210 12.59 -14.06 12.87
N HIS A 211 12.31 -13.66 14.12
CA HIS A 211 13.12 -14.07 15.27
C HIS A 211 12.63 -15.34 15.95
N ASP A 212 11.32 -15.52 16.06
CA ASP A 212 10.74 -16.60 16.87
C ASP A 212 10.24 -17.75 15.99
N MET A 213 9.78 -17.45 14.76
CA MET A 213 9.17 -18.44 13.87
C MET A 213 10.07 -18.90 12.72
N GLY A 214 11.26 -18.31 12.53
CA GLY A 214 12.15 -18.63 11.41
C GLY A 214 11.59 -18.27 10.02
N LEU A 215 10.48 -17.55 9.95
CA LEU A 215 9.82 -17.13 8.73
C LEU A 215 10.48 -15.85 8.20
N THR A 216 11.22 -15.97 7.11
CA THR A 216 11.97 -14.88 6.48
C THR A 216 11.63 -14.76 5.01
N LEU A 217 12.07 -13.67 4.36
CA LEU A 217 12.04 -13.54 2.89
C LEU A 217 12.73 -14.72 2.16
N GLY A 218 13.67 -15.40 2.82
CA GLY A 218 14.39 -16.55 2.29
C GLY A 218 13.71 -17.90 2.54
N SER A 219 12.60 -17.94 3.28
CA SER A 219 11.92 -19.19 3.68
C SER A 219 11.06 -19.80 2.56
N GLY A 220 11.64 -19.90 1.36
CA GLY A 220 11.02 -20.42 0.16
C GLY A 220 9.96 -19.50 -0.45
N ILE A 221 9.09 -20.10 -1.27
CA ILE A 221 8.03 -19.37 -1.97
C ILE A 221 6.96 -18.83 -1.01
N TYR A 222 6.71 -19.51 0.11
CA TYR A 222 5.77 -19.02 1.12
C TYR A 222 6.27 -17.74 1.78
N GLY A 223 7.48 -17.74 2.34
CA GLY A 223 8.04 -16.55 2.98
C GLY A 223 8.16 -15.36 2.04
N SER A 224 8.67 -15.57 0.82
CA SER A 224 8.76 -14.50 -0.18
C SER A 224 7.39 -13.94 -0.58
N THR A 225 6.38 -14.78 -0.84
CA THR A 225 5.03 -14.28 -1.19
C THR A 225 4.32 -13.63 -0.01
N PHE A 226 4.47 -14.17 1.20
CA PHE A 226 3.95 -13.59 2.44
C PHE A 226 4.44 -12.15 2.62
N PHE A 227 5.76 -11.94 2.74
CA PHE A 227 6.32 -10.61 3.00
C PHE A 227 6.12 -9.62 1.86
N MET A 228 6.05 -10.07 0.61
CA MET A 228 5.77 -9.19 -0.52
C MET A 228 4.30 -8.71 -0.50
N LEU A 229 3.35 -9.63 -0.27
CA LEU A 229 1.92 -9.31 -0.18
C LEU A 229 1.62 -8.38 1.00
N THR A 230 2.02 -8.78 2.21
CA THR A 230 1.77 -8.02 3.44
C THR A 230 2.63 -6.76 3.50
N GLY A 231 3.84 -6.78 2.97
CA GLY A 231 4.77 -5.65 2.98
C GLY A 231 4.34 -4.53 2.06
N PHE A 232 3.93 -4.84 0.83
CA PHE A 232 3.34 -3.82 -0.05
C PHE A 232 2.05 -3.28 0.52
N HIS A 233 1.19 -4.12 1.10
CA HIS A 233 -0.01 -3.62 1.78
C HIS A 233 0.32 -2.69 2.95
N GLY A 234 1.27 -3.06 3.82
CA GLY A 234 1.74 -2.20 4.91
C GLY A 234 2.28 -0.86 4.42
N ALA A 235 2.98 -0.83 3.28
CA ALA A 235 3.41 0.40 2.64
C ALA A 235 2.21 1.27 2.20
N HIS A 236 1.16 0.67 1.63
CA HIS A 236 -0.07 1.37 1.27
C HIS A 236 -0.83 1.90 2.48
N VAL A 237 -0.92 1.12 3.57
CA VAL A 237 -1.50 1.60 4.84
C VAL A 237 -0.73 2.81 5.37
N CYS A 238 0.61 2.77 5.33
CA CYS A 238 1.44 3.90 5.75
C CYS A 238 1.19 5.15 4.90
N ILE A 239 1.17 5.01 3.56
CA ILE A 239 0.85 6.11 2.63
C ILE A 239 -0.55 6.67 2.91
N GLY A 240 -1.54 5.80 3.07
CA GLY A 240 -2.92 6.19 3.41
C GLY A 240 -3.01 6.94 4.73
N ALA A 241 -2.27 6.51 5.76
CA ALA A 241 -2.28 7.15 7.08
C ALA A 241 -1.65 8.54 7.02
N ILE A 242 -0.58 8.71 6.22
CA ILE A 242 0.02 10.02 5.93
C ILE A 242 -0.96 10.93 5.20
N MET A 243 -1.64 10.43 4.15
CA MET A 243 -2.66 11.19 3.42
C MET A 243 -3.80 11.64 4.34
N LEU A 244 -4.31 10.75 5.19
CA LEU A 244 -5.36 11.05 6.16
C LEU A 244 -4.89 12.04 7.24
N THR A 245 -3.62 11.98 7.63
CA THR A 245 -3.01 12.98 8.53
C THR A 245 -3.00 14.37 7.89
N VAL A 246 -2.67 14.47 6.60
CA VAL A 246 -2.76 15.74 5.85
C VAL A 246 -4.22 16.22 5.77
N VAL A 247 -5.17 15.32 5.50
CA VAL A 247 -6.62 15.63 5.49
C VAL A 247 -7.09 16.09 6.86
N LEU A 248 -6.62 15.49 7.95
CA LEU A 248 -6.90 15.91 9.32
C LEU A 248 -6.43 17.34 9.58
N PHE A 249 -5.20 17.68 9.21
CA PHE A 249 -4.69 19.04 9.40
C PHE A 249 -5.44 20.07 8.54
N ARG A 250 -5.77 19.73 7.28
CA ARG A 250 -6.56 20.61 6.41
C ARG A 250 -8.00 20.78 6.90
N SER A 251 -8.64 19.71 7.38
CA SER A 251 -9.95 19.76 8.02
C SER A 251 -9.93 20.62 9.28
N SER A 252 -8.84 20.52 10.05
CA SER A 252 -8.60 21.34 11.24
C SER A 252 -8.39 22.81 10.91
N LYS A 253 -8.00 23.16 9.68
CA LYS A 253 -7.93 24.55 9.20
C LYS A 253 -9.21 25.02 8.50
N GLY A 254 -10.20 24.13 8.31
CA GLY A 254 -11.48 24.47 7.67
C GLY A 254 -11.43 24.54 6.14
N HIS A 255 -10.46 23.87 5.51
CA HIS A 255 -10.26 23.88 4.05
C HIS A 255 -11.32 23.09 3.25
N PHE A 256 -12.25 22.40 3.92
CA PHE A 256 -13.22 21.52 3.26
C PHE A 256 -14.65 21.92 3.61
N THR A 257 -15.53 21.88 2.60
CA THR A 257 -16.98 22.08 2.76
C THR A 257 -17.73 20.85 2.23
N PRO A 258 -19.01 20.66 2.59
CA PRO A 258 -19.83 19.56 2.04
C PRO A 258 -19.91 19.56 0.51
N GLU A 259 -19.67 20.69 -0.15
CA GLU A 259 -19.74 20.84 -1.60
C GLU A 259 -18.36 20.71 -2.25
N ASN A 260 -17.28 21.01 -1.52
CA ASN A 260 -15.90 20.95 -2.00
C ASN A 260 -14.96 20.28 -0.99
N HIS A 261 -14.81 18.97 -1.15
CA HIS A 261 -13.96 18.14 -0.28
C HIS A 261 -13.37 16.93 -1.02
N PHE A 262 -13.11 17.06 -2.32
CA PHE A 262 -12.57 15.96 -3.14
C PHE A 262 -11.33 15.30 -2.52
N VAL A 263 -10.41 16.06 -1.92
CA VAL A 263 -9.21 15.50 -1.30
C VAL A 263 -9.55 14.60 -0.11
N PHE A 264 -10.59 14.93 0.65
CA PHE A 264 -11.12 14.05 1.69
C PHE A 264 -11.71 12.77 1.05
N GLU A 265 -12.55 12.91 0.01
CA GLU A 265 -13.15 11.76 -0.68
C GLU A 265 -12.07 10.82 -1.24
N ALA A 266 -11.06 11.36 -1.91
CA ALA A 266 -9.96 10.60 -2.50
C ALA A 266 -9.17 9.83 -1.43
N ALA A 267 -8.83 10.48 -0.29
CA ALA A 267 -8.16 9.79 0.81
C ALA A 267 -9.06 8.71 1.44
N ALA A 268 -10.37 8.94 1.54
CA ALA A 268 -11.31 7.95 2.05
C ALA A 268 -11.49 6.76 1.11
N TRP A 269 -11.58 6.99 -0.20
CA TRP A 269 -11.61 5.92 -1.21
C TRP A 269 -10.34 5.08 -1.18
N TYR A 270 -9.17 5.73 -1.06
CA TYR A 270 -7.90 5.03 -0.93
C TYR A 270 -7.86 4.18 0.36
N TRP A 271 -8.28 4.73 1.50
CA TRP A 271 -8.29 4.00 2.76
C TRP A 271 -9.18 2.76 2.72
N HIS A 272 -10.40 2.88 2.20
CA HIS A 272 -11.28 1.72 2.03
C HIS A 272 -10.78 0.71 1.00
N PHE A 273 -10.05 1.14 -0.03
CA PHE A 273 -9.33 0.22 -0.92
C PHE A 273 -8.31 -0.61 -0.13
N VAL A 274 -7.52 0.04 0.73
CA VAL A 274 -6.53 -0.65 1.59
C VAL A 274 -7.21 -1.61 2.56
N ASP A 275 -8.38 -1.26 3.12
CA ASP A 275 -9.19 -2.17 3.95
C ASP A 275 -9.58 -3.45 3.19
N VAL A 276 -10.06 -3.30 1.95
CA VAL A 276 -10.49 -4.44 1.12
C VAL A 276 -9.33 -5.36 0.75
N VAL A 277 -8.16 -4.79 0.41
CA VAL A 277 -6.96 -5.59 0.13
C VAL A 277 -6.54 -6.37 1.38
N TRP A 278 -6.61 -5.77 2.57
CA TRP A 278 -6.31 -6.47 3.81
C TRP A 278 -7.23 -7.66 4.05
N LEU A 279 -8.54 -7.52 3.82
CA LEU A 279 -9.47 -8.64 3.94
C LEU A 279 -9.09 -9.80 3.00
N GLY A 280 -8.65 -9.48 1.78
CA GLY A 280 -8.09 -10.47 0.86
C GLY A 280 -6.84 -11.15 1.44
N LEU A 281 -5.91 -10.39 2.00
CA LEU A 281 -4.72 -10.93 2.65
C LEU A 281 -5.08 -11.85 3.83
N PHE A 282 -5.95 -11.39 4.72
CA PHE A 282 -6.43 -12.16 5.87
C PHE A 282 -7.00 -13.51 5.46
N ILE A 283 -7.82 -13.54 4.40
CA ILE A 283 -8.41 -14.78 3.90
C ILE A 283 -7.36 -15.67 3.21
N PHE A 284 -6.62 -15.16 2.24
CA PHE A 284 -5.80 -16.00 1.36
C PHE A 284 -4.41 -16.32 1.89
N VAL A 285 -3.87 -15.48 2.77
CA VAL A 285 -2.51 -15.63 3.31
C VAL A 285 -2.52 -16.26 4.69
N TYR A 286 -3.47 -15.85 5.55
CA TYR A 286 -3.49 -16.25 6.96
C TYR A 286 -4.46 -17.39 7.28
N LEU A 287 -5.65 -17.42 6.64
CA LEU A 287 -6.68 -18.44 6.91
C LEU A 287 -6.55 -19.68 6.02
N LEU A 288 -6.22 -19.50 4.75
CA LEU A 288 -6.10 -20.56 3.73
C LEU A 288 -4.64 -20.89 3.45
#